data_AF-A0A8X7NWS4-F1
#
_entry.id   AF-A0A8X7NWS4-F1
#
_cell.length_a   1.000
_cell.length_b   1.000
_cell.length_c   1.000
_cell.angle_alpha   90.00
_cell.angle_beta   90.00
_cell.angle_gamma   90.00
#
_symmetry.space_group_name_H-M   'P 1'
#
loop_
_entity.id
_entity.type
_entity.pdbx_description
1 polymer ?
#
loop_
_entity_poly.entity_id
_entity_poly.type
_entity_poly.pdbx_seq_one_letter_code
_entity_poly.pdbx_strand_id
1 'polypeptide(L)'
;MESPTAIRVPKAALSDEHVRLQDGVNERHSYSMEPKKLLKEECRTAWKLCEFPSKLLTGHNMASKNQSTLYELIEEIDTMLNQIAAEVSVDIMPLSGLHDPANFALPQQPLNRCLFSGSAPYITFWSCRNPHSSDVDNLRFLGTSGQSIHDPDKHSEVESKLDFVKRTLRWRHLTPTAPNILRCYNFTDIDRSFI
;
A
#
# COMPACT_ATOMS: atom_id res chain seq x y z
N MET A 1 -26.43 -10.27 -0.03
CA MET A 1 -25.36 -10.47 0.97
C MET A 1 -24.37 -11.44 0.36
N GLU A 2 -23.41 -10.95 -0.40
CA GLU A 2 -22.36 -11.79 -0.98
C GLU A 2 -21.19 -11.84 0.01
N SER A 3 -20.81 -13.06 0.40
CA SER A 3 -19.62 -13.34 1.21
C SER A 3 -18.36 -12.91 0.47
N PRO A 4 -17.29 -12.46 1.15
CA PRO A 4 -16.02 -12.27 0.47
C PRO A 4 -15.49 -13.65 0.04
N THR A 5 -15.29 -13.80 -1.26
CA THR A 5 -14.73 -14.98 -1.92
C THR A 5 -13.38 -15.35 -1.32
N ALA A 6 -13.35 -16.41 -0.50
CA ALA A 6 -12.11 -17.03 -0.07
C ALA A 6 -11.48 -17.77 -1.26
N ILE A 7 -10.35 -17.27 -1.77
CA ILE A 7 -9.61 -17.91 -2.86
C ILE A 7 -8.70 -18.98 -2.25
N ARG A 8 -8.99 -20.24 -2.58
CA ARG A 8 -8.27 -21.44 -2.13
C ARG A 8 -6.95 -21.57 -2.89
N VAL A 9 -5.83 -21.29 -2.23
CA VAL A 9 -4.48 -21.59 -2.76
C VAL A 9 -4.23 -23.11 -2.67
N PRO A 10 -3.65 -23.77 -3.69
CA PRO A 10 -3.34 -25.20 -3.62
C PRO A 10 -2.24 -25.47 -2.59
N LYS A 11 -2.45 -26.49 -1.75
CA LYS A 11 -1.48 -26.96 -0.74
C LYS A 11 -0.16 -27.34 -1.41
N ALA A 12 0.90 -26.58 -1.18
CA ALA A 12 2.27 -27.00 -1.36
C ALA A 12 2.97 -27.12 0.01
N ALA A 13 3.92 -28.05 0.10
CA ALA A 13 4.53 -28.59 1.32
C ALA A 13 5.16 -27.53 2.24
N LEU A 14 5.25 -27.87 3.54
CA LEU A 14 5.94 -27.10 4.59
C LEU A 14 7.39 -26.77 4.17
N SER A 15 7.59 -25.55 3.68
CA SER A 15 8.86 -24.84 3.64
C SER A 15 8.66 -23.55 4.47
N ASP A 16 9.71 -23.02 5.11
CA ASP A 16 9.63 -21.73 5.82
C ASP A 16 9.23 -20.61 4.84
N GLU A 17 7.96 -20.23 4.85
CA GLU A 17 7.37 -19.26 3.93
C GLU A 17 7.50 -17.84 4.49
N HIS A 18 8.08 -16.93 3.68
CA HIS A 18 8.34 -15.55 4.08
C HIS A 18 7.41 -14.57 3.34
N VAL A 19 6.79 -13.65 4.08
CA VAL A 19 6.07 -12.48 3.54
C VAL A 19 6.96 -11.26 3.69
N ARG A 20 7.23 -10.53 2.60
CA ARG A 20 8.02 -9.30 2.65
C ARG A 20 7.14 -8.07 2.52
N LEU A 21 7.27 -7.16 3.50
CA LEU A 21 6.66 -5.83 3.49
C LEU A 21 7.74 -4.81 3.10
N GLN A 22 7.49 -4.01 2.06
CA GLN A 22 8.33 -2.88 1.68
C GLN A 22 7.52 -1.58 1.70
N ASP A 23 8.03 -0.58 2.42
CA ASP A 23 7.51 0.78 2.44
C ASP A 23 8.37 1.71 1.55
N GLY A 24 7.72 2.66 0.86
CA GLY A 24 8.26 3.78 0.06
C GLY A 24 9.62 3.60 -0.63
N VAL A 25 9.64 3.53 -1.97
CA VAL A 25 10.88 3.68 -2.75
C VAL A 25 11.08 5.16 -3.09
N ASN A 26 11.84 5.89 -2.26
CA ASN A 26 12.24 7.27 -2.58
C ASN A 26 13.53 7.24 -3.42
N GLU A 27 13.39 7.13 -4.74
CA GLU A 27 14.51 7.15 -5.68
C GLU A 27 15.05 8.57 -5.85
N ARG A 28 15.89 9.02 -4.90
CA ARG A 28 16.65 10.27 -5.05
C ARG A 28 18.15 10.10 -5.09
N HIS A 29 18.71 8.91 -4.87
CA HIS A 29 20.16 8.73 -4.93
C HIS A 29 20.55 7.40 -5.59
N SER A 30 21.43 7.53 -6.59
CA SER A 30 22.26 6.52 -7.27
C SER A 30 21.55 5.45 -8.11
N TYR A 31 21.77 5.56 -9.42
CA TYR A 31 21.77 4.46 -10.38
C TYR A 31 22.52 3.24 -9.81
N SER A 32 21.78 2.24 -9.33
CA SER A 32 22.26 0.87 -9.18
C SER A 32 21.06 -0.06 -9.39
N MET A 33 20.79 -0.32 -10.67
CA MET A 33 19.89 -1.37 -11.13
C MET A 33 20.57 -2.74 -10.94
N GLU A 34 20.79 -3.14 -9.69
CA GLU A 34 20.83 -4.57 -9.40
C GLU A 34 19.46 -4.96 -8.85
N PRO A 35 18.65 -5.73 -9.60
CA PRO A 35 17.46 -6.32 -9.02
C PRO A 35 17.97 -7.22 -7.90
N LYS A 36 17.67 -6.84 -6.65
CA LYS A 36 18.11 -7.51 -5.43
C LYS A 36 17.88 -9.02 -5.62
N LYS A 37 18.93 -9.76 -5.97
CA LYS A 37 18.91 -11.22 -6.25
C LYS A 37 18.31 -12.02 -5.09
N LEU A 38 18.22 -11.40 -3.90
CA LEU A 38 17.58 -11.90 -2.69
C LEU A 38 16.05 -12.01 -2.74
N LEU A 39 15.34 -11.33 -3.66
CA LEU A 39 13.88 -11.49 -3.76
C LEU A 39 13.48 -12.87 -4.34
N LYS A 40 14.39 -13.55 -5.04
CA LYS A 40 14.09 -14.74 -5.84
C LYS A 40 13.87 -16.02 -5.05
N GLU A 41 14.44 -16.16 -3.86
CA GLU A 41 14.56 -17.48 -3.22
C GLU A 41 13.62 -17.70 -2.02
N GLU A 42 13.01 -16.66 -1.43
CA GLU A 42 12.37 -16.80 -0.11
C GLU A 42 10.89 -16.41 -0.02
N CYS A 43 10.37 -15.55 -0.91
CA CYS A 43 9.09 -14.87 -0.67
C CYS A 43 7.99 -15.27 -1.64
N ARG A 44 6.84 -15.75 -1.13
CA ARG A 44 5.65 -16.08 -1.93
C ARG A 44 4.67 -14.91 -2.11
N THR A 45 4.70 -13.94 -1.21
CA THR A 45 3.84 -12.75 -1.28
C THR A 45 4.62 -11.52 -0.83
N ALA A 46 4.58 -10.48 -1.66
CA ALA A 46 5.20 -9.20 -1.40
C ALA A 46 4.13 -8.11 -1.26
N TRP A 47 4.15 -7.40 -0.13
CA TRP A 47 3.36 -6.20 0.08
C TRP A 47 4.22 -4.99 -0.24
N LYS A 48 3.79 -4.15 -1.19
CA LYS A 48 4.53 -2.95 -1.54
C LYS A 48 3.68 -1.70 -1.40
N LEU A 49 4.20 -0.72 -0.68
CA LEU A 49 3.67 0.62 -0.65
C LEU A 49 4.35 1.43 -1.77
N CYS A 50 3.55 2.10 -2.60
CA CYS A 50 4.07 2.91 -3.70
C CYS A 50 3.95 4.39 -3.39
N GLU A 51 5.07 5.10 -3.47
CA GLU A 51 5.15 6.56 -3.24
C GLU A 51 5.39 7.25 -4.56
N PHE A 52 4.46 8.11 -4.99
CA PHE A 52 4.76 9.03 -6.09
C PHE A 52 5.30 10.35 -5.53
N PRO A 53 6.23 11.01 -6.24
CA PRO A 53 6.86 12.20 -5.72
C PRO A 53 5.90 13.38 -5.58
N SER A 54 5.97 14.02 -4.40
CA SER A 54 5.12 15.11 -3.94
C SER A 54 5.03 16.34 -4.84
N LYS A 55 6.02 16.57 -5.70
CA LYS A 55 6.10 17.80 -6.53
C LYS A 55 5.17 17.77 -7.75
N LEU A 56 4.50 16.65 -8.02
CA LEU A 56 3.78 16.44 -9.27
C LEU A 56 2.29 16.10 -9.14
N LEU A 57 1.76 15.85 -7.95
CA LEU A 57 0.36 15.42 -7.79
C LEU A 57 -0.54 16.43 -7.07
N THR A 58 0.02 17.55 -6.62
CA THR A 58 -0.77 18.72 -6.21
C THR A 58 -1.43 19.33 -7.45
N GLY A 59 -2.74 19.15 -7.57
CA GLY A 59 -3.60 19.53 -8.70
C GLY A 59 -3.71 21.04 -9.02
N HIS A 60 -2.61 21.78 -9.01
CA HIS A 60 -2.50 23.09 -9.63
C HIS A 60 -1.89 22.89 -11.01
N ASN A 61 -2.61 23.28 -12.07
CA ASN A 61 -2.16 23.39 -13.47
C ASN A 61 -0.78 22.77 -13.72
N MET A 62 -0.76 21.44 -13.89
CA MET A 62 0.45 20.70 -14.17
C MET A 62 1.05 21.24 -15.47
N ALA A 63 2.17 21.95 -15.38
CA ALA A 63 2.96 22.27 -16.56
C ALA A 63 3.24 20.97 -17.33
N SER A 64 3.22 21.00 -18.67
CA SER A 64 3.43 19.82 -19.53
C SER A 64 4.68 19.03 -19.15
N LYS A 65 5.72 19.72 -18.68
CA LYS A 65 6.98 19.15 -18.20
C LYS A 65 6.86 18.31 -16.93
N ASN A 66 5.86 18.55 -16.10
CA ASN A 66 5.59 17.72 -14.92
C ASN A 66 4.82 16.46 -15.35
N GLN A 67 3.88 16.57 -16.29
CA GLN A 67 3.13 15.39 -16.74
C GLN A 67 4.04 14.31 -17.32
N SER A 68 5.01 14.66 -18.17
CA SER A 68 5.97 13.69 -18.73
C SER A 68 6.77 12.96 -17.64
N THR A 69 7.26 13.69 -16.64
CA THR A 69 8.02 13.10 -15.53
C THR A 69 7.17 12.14 -14.69
N LEU A 70 5.86 12.41 -14.52
CA LEU A 70 4.98 11.45 -13.85
C LEU A 70 4.82 10.16 -14.64
N TYR A 71 4.63 10.26 -15.96
CA TYR A 71 4.49 9.09 -16.80
C TYR A 71 5.74 8.23 -16.76
N GLU A 72 6.93 8.83 -16.85
CA GLU A 72 8.22 8.13 -16.73
C GLU A 72 8.34 7.37 -15.40
N LEU A 73 7.96 8.00 -14.28
CA LEU A 73 8.01 7.37 -12.96
C LEU A 73 6.98 6.24 -12.80
N ILE A 74 5.78 6.43 -13.34
CA ILE A 74 4.74 5.39 -13.33
C ILE A 74 5.22 4.18 -14.16
N GLU A 75 5.85 4.43 -15.31
CA GLU A 75 6.41 3.39 -16.18
C GLU A 75 7.58 2.65 -15.53
N GLU A 76 8.46 3.35 -14.81
CA GLU A 76 9.56 2.74 -14.06
C GLU A 76 9.04 1.85 -12.93
N ILE A 77 8.06 2.35 -12.16
CA ILE A 77 7.39 1.56 -11.12
C ILE A 77 6.68 0.34 -11.72
N ASP A 78 5.96 0.50 -12.83
CA ASP A 78 5.28 -0.60 -13.53
C ASP A 78 6.28 -1.63 -14.06
N THR A 79 7.43 -1.20 -14.58
CA THR A 79 8.48 -2.11 -15.06
C THR A 79 9.04 -2.95 -13.91
N MET A 80 9.30 -2.34 -12.76
CA MET A 80 9.74 -3.05 -11.57
C MET A 80 8.66 -3.99 -11.02
N LEU A 81 7.40 -3.54 -10.97
CA LEU A 81 6.29 -4.37 -10.50
C LEU A 81 6.03 -5.55 -11.44
N ASN A 82 6.17 -5.37 -12.74
CA ASN A 82 6.06 -6.42 -13.75
C ASN A 82 7.10 -7.52 -13.52
N GLN A 83 8.36 -7.14 -13.25
CA GLN A 83 9.43 -8.09 -12.93
C GLN A 83 9.12 -8.92 -11.69
N ILE A 84 8.56 -8.30 -10.65
CA ILE A 84 8.22 -9.00 -9.40
C ILE A 84 6.96 -9.84 -9.58
N ALA A 85 5.92 -9.29 -10.23
CA ALA A 85 4.65 -9.96 -10.45
C ALA A 85 4.80 -11.22 -11.31
N ALA A 86 5.79 -11.28 -12.19
CA ALA A 86 6.11 -12.48 -12.97
C ALA A 86 6.57 -13.66 -12.10
N GLU A 87 7.14 -13.40 -10.93
CA GLU A 87 7.74 -14.43 -10.05
C GLU A 87 6.92 -14.63 -8.74
N VAL A 88 6.30 -13.58 -8.21
CA VAL A 88 5.71 -13.55 -6.87
C VAL A 88 4.36 -12.82 -6.90
N SER A 89 3.43 -13.17 -6.00
CA SER A 89 2.20 -12.40 -5.80
C SER A 89 2.50 -11.03 -5.17
N VAL A 90 2.02 -9.96 -5.79
CA VAL A 90 2.26 -8.57 -5.41
C VAL A 90 0.95 -7.86 -5.14
N ASP A 91 0.83 -7.33 -3.93
CA ASP A 91 -0.28 -6.46 -3.55
C ASP A 91 0.26 -5.04 -3.34
N ILE A 92 -0.26 -4.11 -4.15
CA ILE A 92 0.08 -2.68 -4.09
C ILE A 92 -1.04 -1.91 -3.39
N MET A 93 -0.69 -1.07 -2.41
CA MET A 93 -1.64 -0.11 -1.83
C MET A 93 -1.28 1.32 -2.21
N PRO A 94 -2.29 2.21 -2.29
CA PRO A 94 -2.01 3.64 -2.31
C PRO A 94 -1.38 4.06 -0.98
N LEU A 95 -0.43 4.98 -1.06
CA LEU A 95 0.20 5.58 0.10
C LEU A 95 -0.61 6.71 0.73
N SER A 96 -0.07 7.13 1.87
CA SER A 96 -0.53 8.24 2.68
C SER A 96 -0.49 9.59 1.97
N GLY A 97 -1.66 10.14 1.66
CA GLY A 97 -1.82 11.58 1.45
C GLY A 97 -1.73 12.04 -0.01
N LEU A 98 -1.31 13.30 -0.20
CA LEU A 98 -1.49 14.16 -1.39
C LEU A 98 -0.69 13.70 -2.63
N HIS A 99 -0.21 12.47 -2.63
CA HIS A 99 0.88 12.01 -3.47
C HIS A 99 0.52 10.76 -4.26
N ASP A 100 -0.73 10.31 -4.21
CA ASP A 100 -1.17 9.18 -5.02
C ASP A 100 -2.34 9.60 -5.90
N PRO A 101 -2.49 9.02 -7.11
CA PRO A 101 -3.67 9.21 -7.95
C PRO A 101 -4.87 8.40 -7.40
N ALA A 102 -5.12 8.50 -6.10
CA ALA A 102 -6.24 7.94 -5.36
C ALA A 102 -6.95 9.04 -4.55
N ASN A 103 -8.11 8.74 -3.97
CA ASN A 103 -8.76 9.67 -3.07
C ASN A 103 -7.93 9.91 -1.80
N PHE A 104 -8.03 11.12 -1.24
CA PHE A 104 -7.28 11.50 -0.04
C PHE A 104 -7.89 10.92 1.24
N ALA A 105 -9.22 10.85 1.35
CA ALA A 105 -9.90 10.40 2.56
C ALA A 105 -9.88 8.88 2.71
N LEU A 106 -9.79 8.37 3.94
CA LEU A 106 -9.93 6.94 4.21
C LEU A 106 -11.39 6.46 4.09
N PRO A 107 -11.64 5.22 3.61
CA PRO A 107 -10.68 4.32 2.97
C PRO A 107 -10.28 4.81 1.56
N GLN A 108 -8.99 4.73 1.24
CA GLN A 108 -8.50 5.02 -0.10
C GLN A 108 -8.85 3.87 -1.05
N GLN A 109 -9.31 4.24 -2.24
CA GLN A 109 -9.59 3.32 -3.34
C GLN A 109 -8.29 2.78 -3.92
N PRO A 110 -8.31 1.58 -4.53
CA PRO A 110 -7.16 1.06 -5.23
C PRO A 110 -6.73 1.98 -6.36
N LEU A 111 -5.44 1.98 -6.65
CA LEU A 111 -4.88 2.65 -7.83
C LEU A 111 -5.48 2.03 -9.10
N ASN A 112 -5.78 2.85 -10.10
CA ASN A 112 -6.35 2.37 -11.35
C ASN A 112 -5.34 1.48 -12.09
N ARG A 113 -5.78 0.31 -12.54
CA ARG A 113 -4.94 -0.63 -13.30
C ARG A 113 -4.40 -0.05 -14.61
N CYS A 114 -4.99 1.00 -15.16
CA CYS A 114 -4.46 1.67 -16.35
C CYS A 114 -3.07 2.29 -16.13
N LEU A 115 -2.67 2.51 -14.87
CA LEU A 115 -1.33 2.99 -14.51
C LEU A 115 -0.28 1.87 -14.60
N PHE A 116 -0.69 0.61 -14.67
CA PHE A 116 0.19 -0.55 -14.59
C PHE A 116 0.03 -1.44 -15.82
N SER A 117 0.34 -0.93 -17.01
CA SER A 117 0.15 -1.64 -18.27
C SER A 117 0.91 -2.97 -18.37
N GLY A 118 2.10 -3.04 -17.79
CA GLY A 118 2.97 -4.21 -17.74
C GLY A 118 2.57 -5.19 -16.64
N SER A 119 2.20 -4.68 -15.45
CA SER A 119 1.91 -5.52 -14.28
C SER A 119 0.45 -5.99 -14.20
N ALA A 120 -0.52 -5.18 -14.64
CA ALA A 120 -1.95 -5.48 -14.56
C ALA A 120 -2.41 -6.75 -15.30
N PRO A 121 -1.75 -7.21 -16.39
CA PRO A 121 -2.08 -8.48 -17.02
C PRO A 121 -1.80 -9.72 -16.16
N TYR A 122 -0.91 -9.61 -15.16
CA TYR A 122 -0.59 -10.75 -14.30
C TYR A 122 -1.68 -11.01 -13.26
N ILE A 123 -2.09 -12.27 -13.13
CA ILE A 123 -3.04 -12.70 -12.09
C ILE A 123 -2.49 -12.57 -10.67
N THR A 124 -1.16 -12.49 -10.55
CA THR A 124 -0.41 -12.34 -9.31
C THR A 124 -0.35 -10.88 -8.84
N PHE A 125 -0.79 -9.91 -9.64
CA PHE A 125 -0.76 -8.49 -9.31
C PHE A 125 -2.13 -7.96 -8.86
N TRP A 126 -2.18 -7.35 -7.68
CA TRP A 126 -3.40 -6.80 -7.10
C TRP A 126 -3.22 -5.36 -6.65
N SER A 127 -4.05 -4.47 -7.22
CA SER A 127 -4.23 -3.12 -6.68
C SER A 127 -5.26 -3.16 -5.55
N CYS A 128 -4.83 -2.77 -4.35
CA CYS A 128 -5.55 -2.92 -3.10
C CYS A 128 -5.96 -1.57 -2.50
N ARG A 129 -7.01 -1.57 -1.67
CA ARG A 129 -7.45 -0.40 -0.89
C ARG A 129 -6.48 -0.12 0.26
N ASN A 130 -6.52 1.07 0.83
CA ASN A 130 -5.91 1.36 2.13
C ASN A 130 -6.99 1.87 3.10
N PRO A 131 -7.21 1.25 4.28
CA PRO A 131 -6.56 0.04 4.82
C PRO A 131 -6.81 -1.24 3.99
N HIS A 132 -5.92 -2.23 4.14
CA HIS A 132 -6.06 -3.55 3.52
C HIS A 132 -5.95 -4.68 4.53
N SER A 133 -6.75 -5.73 4.34
CA SER A 133 -6.65 -6.99 5.06
C SER A 133 -6.57 -8.16 4.09
N SER A 134 -5.58 -9.05 4.27
CA SER A 134 -5.40 -10.27 3.49
C SER A 134 -5.17 -11.46 4.41
N ASP A 135 -5.64 -12.64 4.00
CA ASP A 135 -5.38 -13.90 4.69
C ASP A 135 -4.37 -14.69 3.84
N VAL A 136 -3.18 -14.94 4.37
CA VAL A 136 -2.12 -15.74 3.73
C VAL A 136 -1.82 -16.92 4.65
N ASP A 137 -2.03 -18.14 4.17
CA ASP A 137 -1.76 -19.39 4.91
C ASP A 137 -2.37 -19.45 6.33
N ASN A 138 -3.61 -18.99 6.46
CA ASN A 138 -4.37 -18.87 7.72
C ASN A 138 -3.86 -17.79 8.68
N LEU A 139 -2.91 -16.96 8.26
CA LEU A 139 -2.50 -15.74 8.97
C LEU A 139 -3.21 -14.53 8.35
N ARG A 140 -3.88 -13.76 9.21
CA ARG A 140 -4.51 -12.51 8.80
C ARG A 140 -3.54 -11.35 8.94
N PHE A 141 -3.28 -10.69 7.84
CA PHE A 141 -2.54 -9.44 7.77
C PHE A 141 -3.52 -8.28 7.71
N LEU A 142 -3.23 -7.21 8.45
CA LEU A 142 -3.95 -5.95 8.40
C LEU A 142 -2.93 -4.82 8.33
N GLY A 143 -2.92 -4.12 7.21
CA GLY A 143 -1.96 -3.07 6.89
C GLY A 143 -2.64 -1.74 6.65
N THR A 144 -1.92 -0.67 7.00
CA THR A 144 -2.27 0.71 6.60
C THR A 144 -1.02 1.41 6.08
N SER A 145 -1.19 2.42 5.25
CA SER A 145 -0.08 3.20 4.69
C SER A 145 0.53 4.22 5.68
N GLY A 146 0.40 4.00 6.99
CA GLY A 146 1.06 4.80 8.04
C GLY A 146 0.38 6.12 8.44
N GLN A 147 -0.57 6.65 7.65
CA GLN A 147 -1.29 7.91 7.94
C GLN A 147 -1.97 7.90 9.32
N SER A 148 -2.51 6.75 9.71
CA SER A 148 -3.18 6.53 11.01
C SER A 148 -2.26 6.77 12.20
N ILE A 149 -0.95 6.65 12.02
CA ILE A 149 0.07 6.81 13.06
C ILE A 149 0.77 8.16 12.91
N HIS A 150 1.11 8.55 11.68
CA HIS A 150 1.90 9.76 11.41
C HIS A 150 1.16 11.06 11.74
N ASP A 151 -0.15 11.13 11.50
CA ASP A 151 -0.91 12.34 11.79
C ASP A 151 -1.15 12.58 13.29
N PRO A 152 -1.51 11.59 14.12
CA PRO A 152 -1.56 11.78 15.56
C PRO A 152 -0.20 12.05 16.20
N ASP A 153 0.90 11.51 15.66
CA ASP A 153 2.26 11.72 16.17
C ASP A 153 2.61 13.23 16.26
N LYS A 154 2.09 14.04 15.34
CA LYS A 154 2.26 15.51 15.33
C LYS A 154 1.56 16.22 16.50
N HIS A 155 0.60 15.56 17.13
CA HIS A 155 -0.32 16.15 18.10
C HIS A 155 -0.37 15.36 19.43
N SER A 156 0.51 14.38 19.63
CA SER A 156 0.53 13.56 20.82
C SER A 156 1.94 13.45 21.40
N GLU A 157 2.02 13.32 22.72
CA GLU A 157 3.28 13.18 23.47
C GLU A 157 3.73 11.70 23.53
N VAL A 158 3.61 10.96 22.43
CA VAL A 158 3.98 9.54 22.41
C VAL A 158 5.47 9.39 22.12
N GLU A 159 6.18 8.66 22.97
CA GLU A 159 7.63 8.47 22.86
C GLU A 159 8.05 7.70 21.61
N SER A 160 7.18 6.81 21.08
CA SER A 160 7.47 6.04 19.87
C SER A 160 6.23 5.69 19.05
N LYS A 161 6.37 5.70 17.73
CA LYS A 161 5.33 5.27 16.77
C LYS A 161 4.84 3.84 17.03
N LEU A 162 5.73 2.97 17.50
CA LEU A 162 5.38 1.58 17.83
C LEU A 162 4.45 1.51 19.04
N ASP A 163 4.65 2.38 20.04
CA ASP A 163 3.71 2.47 21.16
C ASP A 163 2.33 2.96 20.71
N PHE A 164 2.29 3.90 19.75
CA PHE A 164 1.01 4.32 19.16
C PHE A 164 0.30 3.16 18.44
N VAL A 165 1.01 2.35 17.65
CA VAL A 165 0.44 1.14 17.02
C VAL A 165 -0.12 0.17 18.06
N LYS A 166 0.59 -0.06 19.18
CA LYS A 166 0.10 -0.89 20.28
C LYS A 166 -1.18 -0.33 20.89
N ARG A 167 -1.29 0.99 21.04
CA ARG A 167 -2.50 1.65 21.54
C ARG A 167 -3.67 1.49 20.58
N THR A 168 -3.47 1.71 19.29
CA THR A 168 -4.46 1.50 18.21
C THR A 168 -5.03 0.07 18.26
N LEU A 169 -4.18 -0.94 18.47
CA LEU A 169 -4.63 -2.33 18.64
C LEU A 169 -5.42 -2.56 19.94
N ARG A 170 -4.99 -1.96 21.06
CA ARG A 170 -5.73 -2.03 22.33
C ARG A 170 -7.09 -1.35 22.27
N TRP A 171 -7.17 -0.22 21.55
CA TRP A 171 -8.42 0.51 21.30
C TRP A 171 -9.30 -0.17 20.26
N ARG A 172 -8.77 -1.19 19.56
CA ARG A 172 -9.49 -1.89 18.49
C ARG A 172 -9.99 -0.93 17.41
N HIS A 173 -9.20 0.08 17.10
CA HIS A 173 -9.61 1.15 16.19
C HIS A 173 -8.40 1.63 15.39
N LEU A 174 -8.38 1.38 14.08
CA LEU A 174 -7.26 1.67 13.17
C LEU A 174 -6.89 3.15 13.12
N THR A 175 -7.90 4.02 13.10
CA THR A 175 -7.72 5.46 12.87
C THR A 175 -8.44 6.28 13.94
N PRO A 176 -8.00 6.24 15.22
CA PRO A 176 -8.73 6.81 16.35
C PRO A 176 -8.87 8.34 16.28
N THR A 177 -8.09 8.99 15.42
CA THR A 177 -8.12 10.43 15.21
C THR A 177 -8.99 10.88 14.06
N ALA A 178 -9.58 9.95 13.30
CA ALA A 178 -10.59 10.25 12.31
C ALA A 178 -11.96 10.49 13.00
N PRO A 179 -12.81 11.43 12.50
CA PRO A 179 -12.61 12.31 11.34
C PRO A 179 -11.85 13.62 11.66
N ASN A 180 -11.44 13.85 12.91
CA ASN A 180 -11.01 15.17 13.38
C ASN A 180 -9.65 15.62 12.79
N ILE A 181 -8.66 14.73 12.79
CA ILE A 181 -7.31 15.01 12.25
C ILE A 181 -7.16 14.35 10.88
N LEU A 182 -7.47 13.05 10.81
CA LEU A 182 -7.36 12.28 9.57
C LEU A 182 -8.69 12.36 8.81
N ARG A 183 -8.63 12.74 7.53
CA ARG A 183 -9.84 12.79 6.69
C ARG A 183 -10.33 11.37 6.42
N CYS A 184 -11.59 11.12 6.73
CA CYS A 184 -12.28 9.89 6.39
C CYS A 184 -13.64 10.18 5.77
N TYR A 185 -14.17 9.18 5.07
CA TYR A 185 -15.55 9.19 4.62
C TYR A 185 -16.48 8.91 5.80
N ASN A 186 -17.56 9.67 5.92
CA ASN A 186 -18.55 9.48 6.98
C ASN A 186 -19.51 8.35 6.61
N PHE A 187 -19.25 7.16 7.14
CA PHE A 187 -20.19 6.04 7.03
C PHE A 187 -21.34 6.25 8.02
N THR A 188 -22.59 6.07 7.55
CA THR A 188 -23.79 6.29 8.38
C THR A 188 -24.12 5.09 9.28
N ASP A 189 -23.71 3.89 8.87
CA ASP A 189 -24.24 2.65 9.46
C ASP A 189 -23.23 1.95 10.37
N ILE A 190 -22.01 1.75 9.87
CA ILE A 190 -20.95 1.01 10.57
C ILE A 190 -19.61 1.70 10.30
N ASP A 191 -18.89 2.00 11.37
CA ASP A 191 -17.53 2.48 11.26
C ASP A 191 -16.57 1.32 10.92
N ARG A 192 -15.99 1.42 9.72
CA ARG A 192 -15.09 0.40 9.14
C ARG A 192 -13.67 0.46 9.70
N SER A 193 -13.38 1.38 10.62
CA SER A 193 -12.06 1.51 11.24
C SER A 193 -11.88 0.68 12.51
N PHE A 194 -12.95 0.09 13.05
CA PHE A 194 -12.86 -0.85 14.19
C PHE A 194 -12.29 -2.22 13.78
N ILE A 195 -11.51 -2.84 14.68
CA ILE A 195 -10.81 -4.13 14.52
C ILE A 195 -11.39 -5.19 15.48
#